data_AF-A0A0V0Q988-F1
#
_entry.id   AF-A0A0V0Q988-F1
#
_cell.length_a   1.000
_cell.length_b   1.000
_cell.length_c   1.000
_cell.angle_alpha   90.00
_cell.angle_beta   90.00
_cell.angle_gamma   90.00
#
_symmetry.space_group_name_H-M   'P 1'
#
loop_
_entity.id
_entity.type
_entity.pdbx_description
1 polymer ?
#
loop_
_entity_poly.entity_id
_entity_poly.type
_entity_poly.pdbx_seq_one_letter_code
_entity_poly.pdbx_strand_id
1 'polypeptide(L)'
;MAGKDMIVSVVPIKGKYAINQDCINVQKNGCMLFEFIPLEFDVQQNRNTMNWKQKQVYALNVNQLGNILNINDLALSTKDININLSYKVQDNTQKELIIKKSKNQDTLELSLKYITNGGSNVTSYDIQIFDHQFVMARELCRFSLPYLLGWQALESLEHAERDARDERI
;
A
#
# COMPACT_ATOMS: atom_id res chain seq x y z
N MET A 1 -15.26 -21.81 -1.78
CA MET A 1 -14.91 -20.94 -0.65
C MET A 1 -15.66 -19.63 -0.87
N ALA A 2 -16.57 -19.26 0.03
CA ALA A 2 -17.20 -17.94 -0.03
C ALA A 2 -16.08 -16.89 0.10
N GLY A 3 -15.98 -15.98 -0.86
CA GLY A 3 -15.03 -14.88 -0.79
C GLY A 3 -15.30 -14.10 0.49
N LYS A 4 -14.30 -13.99 1.36
CA LYS A 4 -14.43 -13.09 2.51
C LYS A 4 -14.50 -11.68 1.95
N ASP A 5 -15.58 -10.96 2.22
CA ASP A 5 -15.63 -9.53 1.92
C ASP A 5 -14.44 -8.85 2.62
N MET A 6 -13.80 -7.91 1.94
CA MET A 6 -12.59 -7.25 2.40
C MET A 6 -12.67 -5.76 2.13
N ILE A 7 -11.95 -5.00 2.94
CA ILE A 7 -11.66 -3.58 2.72
C ILE A 7 -10.17 -3.43 2.47
N VAL A 8 -9.83 -2.52 1.56
CA VAL A 8 -8.45 -2.04 1.41
C VAL A 8 -8.33 -0.62 1.93
N SER A 9 -7.34 -0.39 2.79
CA SER A 9 -6.89 0.94 3.20
C SER A 9 -5.53 1.23 2.59
N VAL A 10 -5.30 2.49 2.20
CA VAL A 10 -4.03 2.98 1.64
C VAL A 10 -3.51 4.09 2.53
N VAL A 11 -2.37 3.87 3.18
CA VAL A 11 -1.86 4.74 4.25
C VAL A 11 -0.42 5.18 3.93
N PRO A 12 -0.15 6.49 3.79
CA PRO A 12 1.22 6.98 3.64
C PRO A 12 1.97 6.93 4.98
N ILE A 13 3.21 6.46 4.94
CA ILE A 13 4.14 6.51 6.07
C ILE A 13 5.31 7.39 5.66
N LYS A 14 5.46 8.54 6.32
CA LYS A 14 6.51 9.52 5.98
C LYS A 14 7.92 8.93 6.13
N GLY A 15 8.85 9.50 5.37
CA GLY A 15 10.28 9.21 5.54
C GLY A 15 10.79 9.71 6.89
N LYS A 16 11.84 9.06 7.39
CA LYS A 16 12.59 9.50 8.56
C LYS A 16 13.89 10.17 8.12
N TYR A 17 14.22 11.25 8.78
CA TYR A 17 15.43 12.02 8.55
C TYR A 17 15.98 12.53 9.88
N ALA A 18 17.26 12.86 9.88
CA ALA A 18 17.94 13.45 11.01
C ALA A 18 18.60 14.77 10.58
N ILE A 19 18.75 15.66 11.55
CA ILE A 19 19.42 16.94 11.37
C ILE A 19 20.75 16.84 12.08
N ASN A 20 21.84 16.99 11.32
CA ASN A 20 23.19 16.98 11.84
C ASN A 20 23.86 18.30 11.48
N GLN A 21 24.15 19.12 12.48
CA GLN A 21 24.72 20.47 12.32
C GLN A 21 23.80 21.33 11.45
N ASP A 22 24.06 21.41 10.15
CA ASP A 22 23.31 22.22 9.17
C ASP A 22 22.78 21.40 7.98
N CYS A 23 22.82 20.07 8.05
CA CYS A 23 22.32 19.20 6.98
C CYS A 23 21.15 18.34 7.43
N ILE A 24 20.19 18.19 6.52
CA ILE A 24 19.09 17.24 6.64
C ILE A 24 19.52 15.96 5.92
N ASN A 25 19.62 14.87 6.66
CA ASN A 25 19.97 13.56 6.12
C ASN A 25 18.77 12.61 6.20
N VAL A 26 18.31 12.12 5.05
CA VAL A 26 17.24 11.12 4.99
C VAL A 26 17.79 9.78 5.47
N GLN A 27 17.37 9.34 6.66
CA GLN A 27 17.78 8.07 7.25
C GLN A 27 17.05 6.89 6.63
N LYS A 28 15.76 7.08 6.31
CA LYS A 28 14.91 6.03 5.76
C LYS A 28 13.78 6.64 4.95
N ASN A 29 13.67 6.25 3.68
CA ASN A 29 12.49 6.59 2.88
C ASN A 29 11.22 5.98 3.49
N GLY A 30 10.14 6.73 3.37
CA GLY A 30 8.79 6.30 3.69
C GLY A 30 8.28 5.20 2.74
N CYS A 31 7.05 4.79 2.98
CA CYS A 31 6.36 3.83 2.13
C CYS A 31 4.85 4.09 2.11
N MET A 32 4.14 3.50 1.14
CA MET A 32 2.68 3.40 1.20
C MET A 32 2.30 2.01 1.70
N LEU A 33 1.47 1.95 2.73
CA LEU A 33 0.90 0.69 3.21
C LEU A 33 -0.42 0.43 2.50
N PHE A 34 -0.52 -0.76 1.91
CA PHE A 34 -1.78 -1.32 1.44
C PHE A 34 -2.24 -2.35 2.47
N GLU A 35 -3.31 -2.04 3.18
CA GLU A 35 -3.86 -2.86 4.25
C GLU A 35 -5.12 -3.58 3.79
N PHE A 36 -5.08 -4.91 3.77
CA PHE A 36 -6.20 -5.78 3.43
C PHE A 36 -6.84 -6.25 4.73
N ILE A 37 -8.09 -5.84 4.96
CA ILE A 37 -8.81 -6.06 6.21
C ILE A 37 -10.05 -6.90 5.92
N PRO A 38 -10.08 -8.17 6.35
CA PRO A 38 -11.28 -8.99 6.24
C PRO A 38 -12.46 -8.41 7.01
N LEU A 39 -13.64 -8.52 6.43
CA LEU A 39 -14.89 -8.27 7.12
C LEU A 39 -15.39 -9.57 7.78
N GLU A 40 -15.97 -9.41 8.95
CA GLU A 40 -16.68 -10.47 9.66
C GLU A 40 -18.08 -9.99 10.03
N PHE A 41 -19.06 -10.89 9.98
CA PHE A 41 -20.42 -10.55 10.38
C PHE A 41 -20.53 -10.63 11.90
N ASP A 42 -20.77 -9.50 12.55
CA ASP A 42 -21.08 -9.44 13.97
C ASP A 42 -22.56 -9.73 14.18
N VAL A 43 -22.85 -10.91 14.72
CA VAL A 43 -24.21 -11.38 15.00
C VAL A 43 -24.91 -10.52 16.06
N GLN A 44 -24.18 -9.98 17.04
CA GLN A 44 -24.77 -9.16 18.10
C GLN A 44 -25.21 -7.80 17.59
N GLN A 45 -24.45 -7.24 16.65
CA GLN A 45 -24.72 -5.91 16.07
C GLN A 45 -25.45 -5.98 14.73
N ASN A 46 -25.71 -7.18 14.22
CA ASN A 46 -26.34 -7.45 12.92
C ASN A 46 -25.71 -6.65 11.76
N ARG A 47 -24.37 -6.56 11.75
CA ARG A 47 -23.61 -5.79 10.74
C ARG A 47 -22.23 -6.38 10.49
N ASN A 48 -21.66 -6.09 9.32
CA ASN A 48 -20.26 -6.39 9.03
C ASN A 48 -19.34 -5.45 9.84
N THR A 49 -18.33 -6.03 10.48
CA THR A 49 -17.28 -5.31 11.21
C THR A 49 -15.92 -5.67 10.63
N MET A 50 -14.94 -4.79 10.84
CA MET A 50 -13.57 -4.99 10.37
C MET A 50 -12.80 -5.90 11.33
N ASN A 51 -12.30 -7.03 10.83
CA ASN A 51 -11.43 -7.92 11.60
C ASN A 51 -9.98 -7.43 11.53
N TRP A 52 -9.66 -6.44 12.37
CA TRP A 52 -8.31 -5.88 12.48
C TRP A 52 -7.24 -6.90 12.88
N LYS A 53 -7.62 -8.01 13.55
CA LYS A 53 -6.68 -9.07 13.95
C LYS A 53 -6.18 -9.89 12.76
N GLN A 54 -6.98 -10.00 11.70
CA GLN A 54 -6.60 -10.69 10.45
C GLN A 54 -6.05 -9.74 9.38
N LYS A 55 -5.90 -8.44 9.69
CA LYS A 55 -5.34 -7.44 8.78
C LYS A 55 -4.00 -7.90 8.22
N GLN A 56 -3.86 -7.80 6.90
CA GLN A 56 -2.59 -8.00 6.22
C GLN A 56 -2.09 -6.70 5.61
N VAL A 57 -0.77 -6.51 5.61
CA VAL A 57 -0.16 -5.27 5.15
C VAL A 57 0.93 -5.57 4.13
N TYR A 58 0.89 -4.85 3.01
CA TYR A 58 1.96 -4.78 2.03
C TYR A 58 2.54 -3.37 2.01
N ALA A 59 3.85 -3.24 2.22
CA ALA A 59 4.54 -1.96 2.19
C ALA A 59 5.17 -1.72 0.82
N LEU A 60 4.63 -0.74 0.08
CA LEU A 60 5.20 -0.28 -1.19
C LEU A 60 6.28 0.74 -0.94
N ASN A 61 7.52 0.39 -1.28
CA ASN A 61 8.60 1.37 -1.29
C ASN A 61 8.45 2.36 -2.46
N VAL A 62 9.21 3.45 -2.42
CA VAL A 62 9.15 4.53 -3.44
C VAL A 62 9.39 4.01 -4.86
N ASN A 63 10.28 3.04 -5.05
CA ASN A 63 10.54 2.46 -6.37
C ASN A 63 9.33 1.67 -6.89
N GLN A 64 8.71 0.87 -6.01
CA GLN A 64 7.51 0.11 -6.34
C GLN A 64 6.30 1.01 -6.63
N LEU A 65 6.21 2.16 -5.96
CA LEU A 65 5.16 3.16 -6.23
C LEU A 65 5.23 3.70 -7.65
N GLY A 66 6.41 3.77 -8.26
CA GLY A 66 6.56 4.13 -9.68
C GLY A 66 5.69 3.25 -10.59
N ASN A 67 5.56 1.96 -10.30
CA ASN A 67 4.71 1.05 -11.08
C ASN A 67 3.22 1.41 -10.96
N ILE A 68 2.76 1.82 -9.78
CA ILE A 68 1.38 2.26 -9.53
C ILE A 68 1.11 3.58 -10.25
N LEU A 69 2.05 4.52 -10.17
CA LEU A 69 1.92 5.86 -10.76
C LEU A 69 1.97 5.83 -12.29
N ASN A 70 2.63 4.83 -12.87
CA ASN A 70 2.69 4.62 -14.32
C ASN A 70 1.39 4.07 -14.91
N ILE A 71 0.46 3.56 -14.10
CA ILE A 71 -0.88 3.21 -14.58
C ILE A 71 -1.62 4.53 -14.86
N ASN A 72 -1.65 4.93 -16.13
CA ASN A 72 -2.40 6.10 -16.59
C ASN A 72 -3.86 5.75 -16.91
N ASP A 73 -4.67 6.77 -17.18
CA ASP A 73 -6.12 6.59 -17.41
C ASP A 73 -6.41 5.84 -18.72
N LEU A 74 -5.51 5.93 -19.70
CA LEU A 74 -5.58 5.11 -20.91
C LEU A 74 -5.39 3.63 -20.56
N ALA A 75 -4.40 3.29 -19.75
CA ALA A 75 -4.16 1.92 -19.31
C ALA A 75 -5.37 1.37 -18.54
N LEU A 76 -6.04 2.19 -17.70
CA LEU A 76 -7.28 1.82 -17.01
C LEU A 76 -8.42 1.50 -17.98
N SER A 77 -8.52 2.21 -19.11
CA SER A 77 -9.54 1.92 -20.14
C SER A 77 -9.25 0.65 -20.96
N THR A 78 -8.03 0.11 -20.88
CA THR A 78 -7.59 -1.09 -21.60
C THR A 78 -7.52 -2.32 -20.69
N LYS A 79 -7.24 -3.51 -21.27
CA LYS A 79 -7.01 -4.75 -20.50
C LYS A 79 -5.53 -4.98 -20.15
N ASP A 80 -4.69 -3.96 -20.31
CA ASP A 80 -3.23 -4.11 -20.30
C ASP A 80 -2.59 -3.94 -18.91
N ILE A 81 -3.40 -3.87 -17.85
CA ILE A 81 -2.89 -3.78 -16.48
C ILE A 81 -2.65 -5.19 -15.93
N ASN A 82 -1.37 -5.51 -15.73
CA ASN A 82 -0.93 -6.69 -14.99
C ASN A 82 0.39 -6.36 -14.27
N ILE A 83 0.29 -5.82 -13.07
CA ILE A 83 1.43 -5.53 -12.22
C ILE A 83 1.59 -6.66 -11.21
N ASN A 84 2.83 -7.12 -11.02
CA ASN A 84 3.20 -8.00 -9.93
C ASN A 84 4.40 -7.41 -9.19
N LEU A 85 4.18 -7.01 -7.93
CA LEU A 85 5.19 -6.47 -7.04
C LEU A 85 5.48 -7.49 -5.95
N SER A 86 6.72 -7.91 -5.79
CA SER A 86 7.08 -8.87 -4.75
C SER A 86 8.28 -8.42 -3.94
N TYR A 87 8.32 -8.87 -2.69
CA TYR A 87 9.52 -8.80 -1.87
C TYR A 87 9.60 -10.00 -0.92
N LYS A 88 10.84 -10.41 -0.62
CA LYS A 88 11.11 -11.42 0.39
C LYS A 88 11.13 -10.77 1.76
N VAL A 89 10.49 -11.44 2.72
CA VAL A 89 10.47 -11.01 4.12
C VAL A 89 11.63 -11.71 4.86
N GLN A 90 11.32 -12.72 5.66
CA GLN A 90 12.26 -13.58 6.39
C GLN A 90 11.76 -15.03 6.27
N ASP A 91 12.59 -16.01 6.63
CA ASP A 91 12.20 -17.43 6.78
C ASP A 91 11.43 -18.01 5.58
N ASN A 92 11.95 -17.83 4.36
CA ASN A 92 11.33 -18.30 3.11
C ASN A 92 9.89 -17.82 2.89
N THR A 93 9.54 -16.67 3.47
CA THR A 93 8.26 -15.98 3.23
C THR A 93 8.44 -14.86 2.21
N GLN A 94 7.56 -14.84 1.20
CA GLN A 94 7.46 -13.81 0.17
C GLN A 94 6.06 -13.24 0.15
N LYS A 95 5.96 -11.91 0.03
CA LYS A 95 4.69 -11.23 -0.24
C LYS A 95 4.66 -10.78 -1.68
N GLU A 96 3.51 -10.92 -2.32
CA GLU A 96 3.24 -10.40 -3.66
C GLU A 96 1.96 -9.56 -3.65
N LEU A 97 2.03 -8.36 -4.22
CA LEU A 97 0.88 -7.54 -4.53
C LEU A 97 0.69 -7.57 -6.04
N ILE A 98 -0.45 -8.09 -6.47
CA ILE A 98 -0.82 -8.21 -7.87
C ILE A 98 -1.98 -7.26 -8.14
N ILE A 99 -1.88 -6.49 -9.23
CA ILE A 99 -2.93 -5.58 -9.67
C ILE A 99 -3.23 -5.92 -11.13
N LYS A 100 -4.47 -6.33 -11.40
CA LYS A 100 -4.90 -6.76 -12.72
C LYS A 100 -6.19 -6.09 -13.12
N LYS A 101 -6.34 -5.78 -14.40
CA LYS A 101 -7.65 -5.39 -14.93
C LYS A 101 -8.60 -6.59 -14.91
N SER A 102 -9.80 -6.41 -14.37
CA SER A 102 -10.85 -7.43 -14.44
C SER A 102 -11.34 -7.61 -15.88
N LYS A 103 -11.88 -8.80 -16.18
CA LYS A 103 -12.47 -9.10 -17.50
C LYS A 103 -13.62 -8.15 -17.86
N ASN A 104 -14.32 -7.64 -16.84
CA ASN A 104 -15.49 -6.76 -16.95
C ASN A 104 -15.14 -5.28 -17.19
N GLN A 105 -13.86 -4.93 -17.39
CA GLN A 105 -13.34 -3.62 -17.80
C GLN A 105 -13.60 -2.40 -16.88
N ASP A 106 -14.43 -2.49 -15.84
CA ASP A 106 -14.67 -1.33 -14.94
C ASP A 106 -14.03 -1.49 -13.54
N THR A 107 -13.40 -2.63 -13.30
CA THR A 107 -12.77 -2.96 -12.02
C THR A 107 -11.35 -3.47 -12.19
N LEU A 108 -10.56 -3.29 -11.13
CA LEU A 108 -9.26 -3.93 -10.92
C LEU A 108 -9.39 -4.98 -9.84
N GLU A 109 -8.70 -6.10 -10.03
CA GLU A 109 -8.45 -7.11 -9.02
C GLU A 109 -7.12 -6.78 -8.33
N LEU A 110 -7.17 -6.59 -7.02
CA LEU A 110 -6.02 -6.44 -6.15
C LEU A 110 -5.88 -7.72 -5.34
N SER A 111 -4.75 -8.40 -5.50
CA SER A 111 -4.45 -9.64 -4.79
C SER A 111 -3.19 -9.49 -3.98
N LEU A 112 -3.29 -9.66 -2.66
CA LEU A 112 -2.14 -9.82 -1.79
C LEU A 112 -1.91 -11.30 -1.50
N LYS A 113 -0.80 -11.83 -2.00
CA LYS A 113 -0.38 -13.23 -1.78
C LYS A 113 0.75 -13.31 -0.76
N TYR A 114 0.62 -14.27 0.14
CA TYR A 114 1.66 -14.71 1.05
C TYR A 114 2.10 -16.10 0.67
N ILE A 115 3.35 -16.21 0.25
CA ILE A 115 3.98 -17.45 -0.18
C ILE A 115 4.96 -17.85 0.92
N THR A 116 4.69 -18.93 1.64
CA THR A 116 5.58 -19.45 2.70
C THR A 116 6.18 -20.79 2.30
N ASN A 117 7.24 -21.19 3.01
CA ASN A 117 7.89 -22.50 2.83
C ASN A 117 8.28 -22.79 1.37
N GLY A 118 8.85 -21.80 0.69
CA GLY A 118 9.37 -21.97 -0.67
C GLY A 118 8.30 -22.22 -1.73
N GLY A 119 7.04 -21.86 -1.48
CA GLY A 119 5.95 -22.00 -2.46
C GLY A 119 4.88 -23.03 -2.11
N SER A 120 5.08 -23.84 -1.07
CA SER A 120 4.14 -24.91 -0.70
C SER A 120 2.83 -24.39 -0.11
N ASN A 121 2.85 -23.22 0.52
CA ASN A 121 1.67 -22.60 1.11
C ASN A 121 1.46 -21.21 0.51
N VAL A 122 0.31 -21.00 -0.12
CA VAL A 122 -0.09 -19.71 -0.69
C VAL A 122 -1.42 -19.28 -0.08
N THR A 123 -1.39 -18.19 0.67
CA THR A 123 -2.60 -17.51 1.17
C THR A 123 -2.85 -16.28 0.32
N SER A 124 -4.06 -16.12 -0.21
CA SER A 124 -4.45 -14.97 -1.05
C SER A 124 -5.52 -14.12 -0.38
N TYR A 125 -5.42 -12.81 -0.54
CA TYR A 125 -6.40 -11.81 -0.13
C TYR A 125 -6.75 -11.00 -1.38
N ASP A 126 -7.90 -11.32 -1.98
CA ASP A 126 -8.32 -10.81 -3.28
C ASP A 126 -9.54 -9.89 -3.16
N ILE A 127 -9.45 -8.68 -3.66
CA ILE A 127 -10.53 -7.69 -3.66
C ILE A 127 -10.69 -7.06 -5.04
N GLN A 128 -11.93 -6.78 -5.42
CA GLN A 128 -12.21 -5.96 -6.58
C GLN A 128 -12.45 -4.51 -6.17
N ILE A 129 -11.80 -3.58 -6.84
CA ILE A 129 -12.03 -2.15 -6.68
C ILE A 129 -12.41 -1.55 -8.02
N PHE A 130 -13.22 -0.50 -8.00
CA PHE A 130 -13.55 0.25 -9.20
C PHE A 130 -12.39 1.14 -9.65
N ASP A 131 -12.34 1.45 -10.95
CA ASP A 131 -11.31 2.31 -11.52
C ASP A 131 -11.19 3.65 -10.79
N HIS A 132 -12.31 4.29 -10.46
CA HIS A 132 -12.30 5.57 -9.75
C HIS A 132 -11.72 5.45 -8.33
N GLN A 133 -11.91 4.31 -7.65
CA GLN A 133 -11.30 4.05 -6.34
C GLN A 133 -9.79 3.89 -6.47
N PHE A 134 -9.33 3.19 -7.52
CA PHE A 134 -7.92 3.09 -7.83
C PHE A 134 -7.30 4.45 -8.19
N VAL A 135 -7.97 5.28 -8.98
CA VAL A 135 -7.52 6.64 -9.30
C VAL A 135 -7.33 7.46 -8.02
N MET A 136 -8.29 7.41 -7.09
CA MET A 136 -8.14 8.09 -5.79
C MET A 136 -6.90 7.60 -5.02
N ALA A 137 -6.69 6.28 -4.95
CA ALA A 137 -5.51 5.72 -4.30
C ALA A 137 -4.20 6.12 -5.00
N ARG A 138 -4.19 6.16 -6.35
CA ARG A 138 -3.04 6.60 -7.16
C ARG A 138 -2.71 8.07 -6.92
N GLU A 139 -3.72 8.94 -6.86
CA GLU A 139 -3.52 10.36 -6.56
C GLU A 139 -3.03 10.59 -5.12
N LEU A 140 -3.52 9.80 -4.15
CA LEU A 140 -2.96 9.80 -2.80
C LEU A 140 -1.47 9.41 -2.83
N CYS A 141 -1.10 8.35 -3.55
CA CYS A 141 0.31 7.96 -3.71
C CYS A 141 1.15 9.10 -4.31
N ARG A 142 0.64 9.78 -5.34
CA ARG A 142 1.32 10.90 -5.99
C ARG A 142 1.50 12.08 -5.03
N PHE A 143 0.44 12.46 -4.31
CA PHE A 143 0.47 13.53 -3.32
C PHE A 143 1.45 13.22 -2.17
N SER A 144 1.54 11.97 -1.76
CA SER A 144 2.38 11.56 -0.64
C SER A 144 3.88 11.52 -0.96
N LEU A 145 4.29 11.45 -2.24
CA LEU A 145 5.70 11.25 -2.64
C LEU A 145 6.71 12.18 -1.93
N PRO A 146 6.50 13.50 -1.84
CA PRO A 146 7.45 14.38 -1.16
C PRO A 146 7.64 13.99 0.31
N TYR A 147 6.55 13.59 0.98
CA TYR A 147 6.57 13.16 2.37
C TYR A 147 7.27 11.80 2.57
N LEU A 148 7.12 10.89 1.61
CA LEU A 148 7.84 9.61 1.61
C LEU A 148 9.35 9.82 1.40
N LEU A 149 9.73 10.82 0.62
CA LEU A 149 11.13 11.16 0.35
C LEU A 149 11.76 12.06 1.43
N GLY A 150 10.98 12.53 2.41
CA GLY A 150 11.46 13.46 3.44
C GLY A 150 11.63 14.89 2.94
N TRP A 151 11.10 15.24 1.76
CA TRP A 151 11.27 16.57 1.15
C TRP A 151 10.50 17.67 1.88
N GLN A 152 9.51 17.33 2.71
CA GLN A 152 8.84 18.31 3.57
C GLN A 152 9.81 19.01 4.54
N ALA A 153 10.89 18.33 4.91
CA ALA A 153 11.94 18.90 5.76
C ALA A 153 12.66 20.08 5.09
N LEU A 154 12.59 20.20 3.76
CA LEU A 154 13.21 21.29 3.01
C LEU A 154 12.45 22.62 3.11
N GLU A 155 11.26 22.64 3.74
CA GLU A 155 10.51 23.88 3.95
C GLU A 155 11.28 24.87 4.83
N SER A 156 11.73 24.41 6.01
CA SER A 156 12.55 25.19 6.94
C SER A 156 13.24 24.27 7.95
N LEU A 157 14.36 24.74 8.52
CA LEU A 157 15.07 23.99 9.57
C LEU A 157 14.19 23.77 10.81
N GLU A 158 13.42 24.78 11.22
CA GLU A 158 12.49 24.67 12.35
C GLU A 158 11.40 23.61 12.10
N HIS A 159 10.85 23.56 10.88
CA HIS A 159 9.90 22.52 10.49
C HIS A 159 10.54 21.15 10.58
N ALA A 160 11.72 21.00 9.99
CA ALA A 160 12.47 19.75 9.99
C ALA A 160 12.76 19.26 11.42
N GLU A 161 13.18 20.16 12.33
CA GLU A 161 13.46 19.80 13.72
C GLU A 161 12.22 19.31 14.45
N ARG A 162 11.07 19.96 14.21
CA ARG A 162 9.80 19.55 14.83
C ARG A 162 9.32 18.21 14.28
N ASP A 163 9.35 18.01 12.97
CA ASP A 163 8.84 16.80 12.33
C ASP A 163 9.78 15.59 12.51
N ALA A 164 11.09 15.80 12.68
CA ALA A 164 12.05 14.76 13.06
C ALA A 164 11.85 14.24 14.49
N ARG A 165 11.30 15.06 15.40
CA ARG A 165 10.95 14.66 16.77
C ARG A 165 9.62 13.94 16.87
N ASP A 166 8.80 13.97 15.82
CA ASP A 166 7.50 13.29 15.83
C ASP A 166 7.71 11.78 15.64
N GLU A 167 7.66 11.04 16.75
CA GLU A 167 7.78 9.58 16.77
C GLU A 167 6.51 8.85 16.30
N ARG A 168 5.41 9.57 16.04
CA ARG A 168 4.18 8.95 15.56
C ARG A 168 4.42 8.39 14.14
N ILE A 169 4.15 7.10 14.00
CA ILE A 169 4.16 6.36 12.72
C ILE A 169 3.03 6.87 11.84
#